data_AF-A0A6M7WYS3-F1
#
_entry.id   AF-A0A6M7WYS3-F1
#
_cell.length_a   1.000
_cell.length_b   1.000
_cell.length_c   1.000
_cell.angle_alpha   90.00
_cell.angle_beta   90.00
_cell.angle_gamma   90.00
#
_symmetry.space_group_name_H-M   'P 1'
#
loop_
_entity.id
_entity.type
_entity.pdbx_description
1 polymer ?
#
loop_
_entity_poly.entity_id
_entity_poly.type
_entity_poly.pdbx_seq_one_letter_code
_entity_poly.pdbx_strand_id
1 'polypeptide(L)' 'MKILSLRPEPPGGGAVRARFDVEMDDGIRLYDLKLVQARAGWRVYGPQHHGGAVVTFPIAIADQISAEAVALVEHQS' A
#
# COMPACT_ATOMS: atom_id res chain seq x y z
N MET A 1 -11.33 5.40 5.36
CA MET A 1 -10.74 5.24 4.01
C MET A 1 -11.26 3.96 3.35
N LYS A 2 -11.05 3.79 2.03
CA LYS A 2 -11.49 2.59 1.29
C LYS A 2 -10.43 2.10 0.30
N ILE A 3 -10.04 0.82 0.40
CA ILE A 3 -9.26 0.16 -0.65
C ILE A 3 -10.16 -0.04 -1.88
N LEU A 4 -9.74 0.50 -3.02
CA LEU A 4 -10.50 0.45 -4.28
C LEU A 4 -10.19 -0.80 -5.09
N SER A 5 -8.94 -1.24 -5.05
CA SER A 5 -8.47 -2.44 -5.73
C SER A 5 -7.26 -3.00 -5.00
N LEU A 6 -7.06 -4.33 -5.04
CA LEU A 6 -5.91 -5.00 -4.46
C LEU A 6 -5.40 -6.07 -5.41
N ARG A 7 -4.09 -6.05 -5.66
CA ARG A 7 -3.39 -6.90 -6.61
C ARG A 7 -2.22 -7.56 -5.87
N PRO A 8 -2.36 -8.81 -5.41
CA PRO A 8 -1.27 -9.53 -4.75
C PRO A 8 -0.07 -9.67 -5.69
N GLU A 9 1.14 -9.51 -5.15
CA GLU A 9 2.36 -9.80 -5.89
C GLU A 9 2.63 -11.32 -5.85
N PRO A 10 3.15 -11.92 -6.94
CA PRO A 10 3.49 -13.33 -6.95
C PRO A 10 4.50 -13.70 -5.85
N PRO A 11 4.44 -14.92 -5.30
CA PRO A 11 5.46 -15.43 -4.39
C PRO A 11 6.86 -15.32 -5.01
N GLY A 12 7.86 -14.96 -4.20
CA GLY A 12 9.25 -14.80 -4.64
C GLY A 12 9.62 -13.40 -5.17
N GLY A 13 8.66 -12.48 -5.33
CA GLY A 13 8.86 -11.10 -5.80
C GLY A 13 9.52 -10.12 -4.82
N GLY A 14 10.30 -10.60 -3.85
CA GLY A 14 10.95 -9.76 -2.84
C GLY A 14 10.04 -9.41 -1.66
N ALA A 15 10.13 -8.18 -1.15
CA ALA A 15 9.41 -7.75 0.06
C ALA A 15 8.03 -7.15 -0.21
N VAL A 16 7.71 -6.83 -1.47
CA VAL A 16 6.37 -6.34 -1.85
C VAL A 16 5.40 -7.51 -1.80
N ARG A 17 4.20 -7.29 -1.25
CA ARG A 17 3.15 -8.31 -1.09
C ARG A 17 1.92 -8.02 -1.90
N ALA A 18 1.61 -6.75 -2.10
CA ALA A 18 0.51 -6.34 -2.95
C ALA A 18 0.73 -4.93 -3.47
N ARG A 19 0.07 -4.63 -4.59
CA ARG A 19 -0.21 -3.28 -5.06
C ARG A 19 -1.68 -2.98 -4.91
N PHE A 20 -2.02 -1.75 -4.59
CA PHE A 20 -3.41 -1.39 -4.34
C PHE A 20 -3.66 0.09 -4.60
N ASP A 21 -4.93 0.41 -4.76
CA ASP A 21 -5.41 1.78 -4.90
C ASP A 21 -6.33 2.09 -3.70
N VAL A 22 -6.33 3.33 -3.22
CA VAL A 22 -7.09 3.75 -2.03
C VAL A 22 -7.75 5.11 -2.23
N GLU A 23 -8.96 5.24 -1.69
CA GLU A 23 -9.65 6.50 -1.49
C GLU A 23 -9.59 6.89 -0.01
N MET A 24 -9.05 8.07 0.25
CA MET A 24 -9.02 8.72 1.56
C MET A 24 -10.40 9.31 1.89
N ASP A 25 -10.67 9.59 3.16
CA ASP A 25 -12.00 10.07 3.61
C ASP A 25 -12.35 11.48 3.10
N ASP A 26 -11.36 12.25 2.65
CA ASP A 26 -11.52 13.56 2.02
C ASP A 26 -11.70 13.49 0.49
N GLY A 27 -11.81 12.28 -0.08
CA GLY A 27 -11.99 12.05 -1.50
C GLY A 27 -10.70 12.03 -2.32
N ILE A 28 -9.52 12.17 -1.68
CA ILE A 28 -8.24 11.99 -2.37
C ILE A 28 -8.06 10.52 -2.77
N ARG A 29 -7.69 10.27 -4.03
CA ARG A 29 -7.39 8.92 -4.53
C ARG A 29 -5.92 8.76 -4.82
N LEU A 30 -5.34 7.69 -4.29
CA LEU A 30 -3.95 7.31 -4.49
C LEU A 30 -3.91 5.97 -5.22
N TYR A 31 -3.08 5.88 -6.26
CA TYR A 31 -3.02 4.73 -7.15
C TYR A 31 -1.64 4.08 -7.12
N ASP A 32 -1.62 2.77 -7.37
CA ASP A 32 -0.41 1.94 -7.44
C ASP A 32 0.50 2.07 -6.20
N LEU A 33 -0.12 2.13 -5.02
CA LEU A 33 0.59 2.03 -3.75
C LEU A 33 1.16 0.62 -3.59
N LYS A 34 2.30 0.50 -2.92
CA LYS A 34 2.97 -0.77 -2.64
C LYS A 34 2.83 -1.11 -1.16
N LEU A 35 2.28 -2.29 -0.85
CA LEU A 35 2.33 -2.89 0.48
C LEU A 35 3.57 -3.78 0.59
N VAL A 36 4.42 -3.51 1.58
CA VAL A 36 5.71 -4.18 1.78
C VAL A 36 5.76 -4.81 3.15
N GLN A 37 6.15 -6.08 3.22
CA GLN A 37 6.44 -6.77 4.48
C GLN A 37 7.94 -6.62 4.77
N ALA A 38 8.29 -5.59 5.56
CA ALA A 38 9.66 -5.36 5.99
C ALA A 38 9.96 -6.09 7.31
N ARG A 39 11.25 -6.13 7.69
CA ARG A 39 11.72 -6.79 8.92
C ARG A 39 11.05 -6.24 10.19
N ALA A 40 10.71 -4.95 10.18
CA ALA A 40 10.11 -4.23 11.30
C ALA A 40 8.58 -4.12 11.20
N GLY A 41 7.96 -4.85 10.27
CA GLY A 41 6.51 -4.83 10.04
C GLY A 41 6.12 -4.32 8.66
N TRP A 42 4.81 -4.13 8.50
CA TRP A 42 4.17 -3.69 7.27
C TRP A 42 4.44 -2.21 6.97
N ARG A 43 4.63 -1.88 5.69
CA ARG A 43 4.86 -0.51 5.23
C ARG A 43 4.14 -0.25 3.92
N VAL A 44 3.71 1.00 3.72
CA VAL A 44 3.14 1.47 2.45
C VAL A 44 4.06 2.50 1.83
N TYR A 45 4.27 2.37 0.52
CA TYR A 45 5.02 3.33 -0.28
C TYR A 45 4.17 3.83 -1.45
N GLY A 46 4.31 5.11 -1.77
CA GLY A 46 3.75 5.69 -3.00
C GLY A 46 4.36 5.07 -4.26
N PRO A 47 3.69 5.21 -5.42
CA PRO A 47 4.29 4.87 -6.71
C PRO A 47 5.56 5.68 -6.94
N GLN A 48 6.46 5.11 -7.73
CA GLN A 48 7.68 5.77 -8.16
C GLN A 48 7.59 6.10 -9.64
N HIS A 49 8.05 7.29 -10.01
CA HIS A 49 8.11 7.74 -11.40
C HIS A 49 9.41 8.53 -11.61
N HIS A 50 10.13 8.24 -12.70
CA HIS A 50 11.45 8.82 -12.99
C HIS A 50 12.43 8.85 -11.81
N GLY A 51 12.43 7.79 -10.99
CA GLY A 51 13.34 7.66 -9.84
C GLY A 51 12.92 8.41 -8.57
N GLY A 52 11.80 9.14 -8.60
CA GLY A 52 11.24 9.84 -7.44
C GLY A 52 9.95 9.22 -6.94
N ALA A 53 9.62 9.45 -5.66
CA ALA A 53 8.30 9.17 -5.14
C ALA A 53 7.30 10.20 -5.71
N VAL A 54 6.20 9.72 -6.29
CA VAL A 54 5.13 10.60 -6.81
C VAL A 54 4.31 11.19 -5.67
N VAL A 55 4.17 10.44 -4.57
CA VAL A 55 3.49 10.87 -3.36
C VAL A 55 4.26 10.39 -2.13
N THR A 56 4.28 11.23 -1.12
CA THR A 56 4.74 10.88 0.23
C THR A 56 3.67 11.32 1.22
N PHE A 57 3.64 10.67 2.38
CA PHE A 57 2.67 10.96 3.42
C PHE A 57 3.32 10.81 4.80
N PRO A 58 2.77 11.47 5.84
CA PRO A 58 3.21 11.26 7.21
C PRO A 58 3.10 9.80 7.63
N ILE A 59 3.97 9.37 8.56
CA ILE A 59 4.00 7.99 9.06
C ILE A 59 2.63 7.52 9.58
N ALA A 60 1.90 8.38 10.30
CA ALA A 60 0.58 8.05 10.83
C ALA A 60 -0.43 7.70 9.71
N ILE A 61 -0.35 8.39 8.57
CA ILE A 61 -1.19 8.10 7.40
C ILE A 61 -0.72 6.80 6.72
N ALA A 62 0.60 6.60 6.62
CA ALA A 62 1.16 5.34 6.11
C ALA A 62 0.66 4.12 6.90
N ASP A 63 0.68 4.24 8.22
CA ASP A 63 0.29 3.18 9.15
C ASP A 63 -1.20 2.86 9.03
N GLN A 64 -2.05 3.89 8.95
CA GLN A 64 -3.48 3.72 8.69
C GLN A 64 -3.77 3.00 7.37
N ILE A 65 -3.14 3.45 6.27
CA ILE A 65 -3.29 2.78 4.97
C ILE A 65 -2.82 1.31 5.06
N SER A 66 -1.69 1.07 5.75
CA SER A 66 -1.12 -0.27 5.87
C SER A 66 -2.04 -1.23 6.61
N ALA A 67 -2.67 -0.78 7.71
CA ALA A 67 -3.57 -1.60 8.50
C ALA A 67 -4.76 -2.09 7.67
N GLU A 68 -5.38 -1.19 6.90
CA GLU A 68 -6.50 -1.52 6.01
C GLU A 68 -6.08 -2.46 4.87
N ALA A 69 -4.93 -2.21 4.26
CA ALA A 69 -4.43 -3.06 3.18
C ALA A 69 -4.07 -4.47 3.68
N VAL A 70 -3.42 -4.59 4.84
CA VAL A 70 -3.05 -5.88 5.46
C VAL A 70 -4.29 -6.70 5.78
N ALA A 71 -5.29 -6.09 6.41
CA ALA A 71 -6.54 -6.76 6.73
C ALA A 71 -7.18 -7.35 5.46
N LEU A 72 -7.10 -6.66 4.33
CA LEU A 72 -7.67 -7.16 3.07
C LEU A 72 -6.83 -8.28 2.43
N VAL A 73 -5.50 -8.21 2.52
CA VAL A 73 -4.60 -9.27 2.01
C VAL A 73 -4.78 -10.57 2.79
N GLU A 74 -4.85 -10.49 4.12
CA GLU A 74 -4.96 -11.65 4.98
C GLU A 74 -6.31 -12.36 4.85
N HIS A 75 -7.41 -11.64 4.56
CA HIS A 75 -8.71 -12.26 4.28
C HIS A 75 -8.80 -12.93 2.89
N GLN A 76 -7.91 -12.60 1.95
CA GLN A 76 -7.91 -13.17 0.59
C GLN A 76 -6.96 -14.37 0.44
N SER A 77 -6.17 -14.69 1.47
CA SER A 77 -5.15 -15.74 1.47
C SER A 77 -5.62 -17.05 2.10
#